data_AF-A0A3S9P0M4-F1
#
_entry.id   AF-A0A3S9P0M4-F1
#
_cell.length_a   1.000
_cell.length_b   1.000
_cell.length_c   1.000
_cell.angle_alpha   90.00
_cell.angle_beta   90.00
_cell.angle_gamma   90.00
#
_symmetry.space_group_name_H-M   'P 1'
#
loop_
_entity.id
_entity.type
_entity.pdbx_description
1 polymer ?
#
loop_
_entity_poly.entity_id
_entity_poly.type
_entity_poly.pdbx_seq_one_letter_code
_entity_poly.pdbx_strand_id
1 'polypeptide(L)'
;MNNLDLTAAINAANLGNTVKTATELQSVIDELRDIYRASSLKKFQYEVANENKEDLLENRMESIIDIQSKMDKNTLFINALDPVDNAEDIADLEHENAKLQLQIKDKQEAMETTSASRLKTIYDSIKAEVLKVQEAEVLEVLKEAFSFGDNQGWSVNDYGLKTV
;
A
#
# COMPACT_ATOMS: atom_id res chain seq x y z
N MET A 1 -10.09 -21.24 0.60
CA MET A 1 -10.56 -20.15 -0.27
C MET A 1 -11.87 -20.63 -0.84
N ASN A 2 -12.97 -19.88 -0.67
CA ASN A 2 -14.19 -20.21 -1.41
C ASN A 2 -13.95 -19.80 -2.86
N ASN A 3 -14.27 -20.68 -3.81
CA ASN A 3 -14.21 -20.33 -5.22
C ASN A 3 -15.19 -19.18 -5.47
N LEU A 4 -14.74 -18.16 -6.20
CA LEU A 4 -15.65 -17.18 -6.78
C LEU A 4 -16.56 -17.92 -7.77
N ASP A 5 -17.84 -18.04 -7.46
CA ASP A 5 -18.83 -18.47 -8.44
C ASP A 5 -19.26 -17.26 -9.28
N LEU A 6 -18.49 -16.97 -10.33
CA LEU A 6 -18.79 -15.90 -11.27
C LEU A 6 -19.94 -16.26 -12.23
N THR A 7 -20.61 -17.40 -12.07
CA THR A 7 -21.67 -17.85 -12.99
C THR A 7 -22.80 -16.82 -13.08
N ALA A 8 -23.17 -16.14 -11.98
CA ALA A 8 -24.15 -15.06 -12.01
C ALA A 8 -23.70 -13.85 -12.84
N ALA A 9 -22.44 -13.39 -12.66
CA ALA A 9 -21.87 -12.25 -13.38
C ALA A 9 -21.59 -12.57 -14.86
N ILE A 10 -21.15 -13.78 -15.19
CA ILE A 10 -20.93 -14.24 -16.57
C ILE A 10 -22.28 -14.39 -17.29
N ASN A 11 -23.33 -14.84 -16.59
CA ASN A 11 -24.69 -14.87 -17.14
C ASN A 11 -25.36 -13.48 -17.17
N ALA A 12 -24.83 -12.47 -16.46
CA ALA A 12 -25.35 -11.10 -16.47
C ALA A 12 -25.15 -10.38 -17.81
N ALA A 13 -24.28 -10.88 -18.69
CA ALA A 13 -24.18 -10.46 -20.09
C ALA A 13 -25.51 -10.58 -20.87
N ASN A 14 -26.55 -11.19 -20.28
CA ASN A 14 -27.92 -11.04 -20.72
C ASN A 14 -28.93 -11.13 -19.55
N LEU A 15 -28.87 -10.16 -18.61
CA LEU A 15 -29.77 -10.08 -17.43
C LEU A 15 -31.25 -10.37 -17.73
N GLY A 16 -31.77 -9.91 -18.87
CA GLY A 16 -33.16 -10.16 -19.28
C GLY A 16 -33.52 -11.63 -19.50
N ASN A 17 -32.54 -12.53 -19.66
CA ASN A 17 -32.75 -13.97 -19.77
C ASN A 17 -32.75 -14.67 -18.40
N THR A 18 -31.95 -14.19 -17.44
CA THR A 18 -31.74 -14.82 -16.13
C THR A 18 -32.56 -14.22 -14.99
N VAL A 19 -32.87 -12.94 -15.05
CA VAL A 19 -33.60 -12.21 -14.01
C VAL A 19 -35.01 -11.91 -14.50
N LYS A 20 -36.03 -12.37 -13.76
CA LYS A 20 -37.46 -12.21 -14.12
C LYS A 20 -38.25 -11.40 -13.09
N THR A 21 -37.67 -11.12 -11.94
CA THR A 21 -38.28 -10.39 -10.83
C THR A 21 -37.31 -9.40 -10.18
N ALA A 22 -37.88 -8.37 -9.52
CA ALA A 22 -37.11 -7.42 -8.72
C ALA A 22 -36.30 -8.09 -7.60
N THR A 23 -36.80 -9.18 -7.02
CA THR A 23 -36.12 -9.93 -5.95
C THR A 23 -34.87 -10.65 -6.46
N GLU A 24 -34.95 -11.29 -7.65
CA GLU A 24 -33.78 -11.90 -8.29
C GLU A 24 -32.75 -10.82 -8.67
N LEU A 25 -33.20 -9.65 -9.15
CA LEU A 25 -32.30 -8.54 -9.44
C LEU A 25 -31.59 -8.03 -8.18
N GLN A 26 -32.30 -7.94 -7.06
CA GLN A 26 -31.71 -7.54 -5.78
C GLN A 26 -30.64 -8.55 -5.32
N SER A 27 -30.84 -9.85 -5.51
CA SER A 27 -29.82 -10.87 -5.16
C SER A 27 -28.53 -10.66 -5.97
N VAL A 28 -28.65 -10.41 -7.28
CA VAL A 28 -27.50 -10.12 -8.15
C VAL A 28 -26.80 -8.83 -7.74
N ILE A 29 -27.55 -7.77 -7.43
CA ILE A 29 -27.01 -6.51 -6.92
C ILE A 29 -26.26 -6.72 -5.60
N ASP A 30 -26.82 -7.52 -4.69
CA ASP A 30 -26.25 -7.79 -3.37
C ASP A 30 -24.92 -8.55 -3.46
N GLU A 31 -24.86 -9.57 -4.32
CA GLU A 31 -23.64 -10.34 -4.60
C GLU A 31 -22.54 -9.48 -5.22
N LEU A 32 -22.87 -8.69 -6.24
CA LEU A 32 -21.92 -7.75 -6.88
C LEU A 32 -21.45 -6.66 -5.90
N ARG A 33 -22.35 -6.13 -5.06
CA ARG A 33 -22.07 -5.16 -4.00
C ARG A 33 -21.11 -5.71 -2.95
N ASP A 34 -21.19 -7.00 -2.61
CA ASP A 34 -20.27 -7.64 -1.68
C ASP A 34 -18.90 -7.94 -2.31
N ILE A 35 -18.85 -8.29 -3.61
CA ILE A 35 -17.60 -8.39 -4.37
C ILE A 35 -16.88 -7.03 -4.42
N TYR A 36 -17.59 -5.96 -4.80
CA TYR A 36 -17.07 -4.59 -4.83
C TYR A 36 -16.47 -4.19 -3.47
N ARG A 37 -17.23 -4.33 -2.38
CA ARG A 37 -16.78 -4.03 -1.01
C ARG A 37 -15.56 -4.84 -0.57
N ALA A 38 -15.54 -6.14 -0.90
CA ALA A 38 -14.41 -7.01 -0.57
C ALA A 38 -13.14 -6.66 -1.36
N SER A 39 -13.27 -6.08 -2.56
CA SER A 39 -12.17 -5.54 -3.33
C SER A 39 -11.64 -4.24 -2.72
N SER A 40 -12.52 -3.24 -2.51
CA SER A 40 -12.14 -1.93 -1.94
C SER A 40 -11.47 -2.05 -0.56
N LEU A 41 -11.94 -2.96 0.30
CA LEU A 41 -11.31 -3.21 1.60
C LEU A 41 -9.88 -3.76 1.46
N LYS A 42 -9.66 -4.69 0.52
CA LYS A 42 -8.31 -5.23 0.27
C LYS A 42 -7.39 -4.19 -0.35
N LYS A 43 -7.89 -3.36 -1.27
CA LYS A 43 -7.14 -2.27 -1.88
C LYS A 43 -6.63 -1.30 -0.81
N PHE A 44 -7.53 -0.82 0.04
CA PHE A 44 -7.19 0.04 1.19
C PHE A 44 -6.15 -0.58 2.12
N GLN A 45 -6.25 -1.89 2.39
CA GLN A 45 -5.26 -2.62 3.19
C GLN A 45 -3.87 -2.64 2.53
N TYR A 46 -3.77 -2.72 1.20
CA TYR A 46 -2.48 -2.64 0.50
C TYR A 46 -1.93 -1.21 0.47
N GLU A 47 -2.78 -0.20 0.26
CA GLU A 47 -2.42 1.23 0.24
C GLU A 47 -1.84 1.66 1.60
N VAL A 48 -2.57 1.46 2.70
CA VAL A 48 -2.12 1.82 4.06
C VAL A 48 -0.88 1.03 4.49
N ALA A 49 -0.76 -0.23 4.08
CA ALA A 49 0.42 -1.03 4.38
C ALA A 49 1.67 -0.59 3.61
N ASN A 50 1.55 0.29 2.62
CA ASN A 50 2.66 0.81 1.82
C ASN A 50 3.14 2.18 2.31
N GLU A 51 2.24 3.13 2.60
CA GLU A 51 2.58 4.45 3.17
C GLU A 51 3.49 4.32 4.40
N ASN A 52 3.07 3.50 5.38
CA ASN A 52 3.82 3.27 6.63
C ASN A 52 5.25 2.70 6.45
N LYS A 53 5.62 2.18 5.27
CA LYS A 53 6.97 1.67 4.99
C LYS A 53 7.87 2.69 4.31
N GLU A 54 7.30 3.64 3.55
CA GLU A 54 8.07 4.68 2.87
C GLU A 54 8.56 5.73 3.87
N ASP A 55 7.68 6.20 4.76
CA ASP A 55 8.04 7.06 5.90
C ASP A 55 9.18 6.45 6.74
N LEU A 56 9.12 5.14 7.02
CA LEU A 56 10.14 4.44 7.81
C LEU A 56 11.50 4.37 7.10
N LEU A 57 11.53 4.33 5.77
CA LEU A 57 12.76 4.37 4.99
C LEU A 57 13.36 5.78 4.94
N GLU A 58 12.53 6.80 4.76
CA GLU A 58 12.96 8.20 4.72
C GLU A 58 13.59 8.62 6.06
N ASN A 59 12.89 8.39 7.18
CA ASN A 59 13.41 8.61 8.53
C ASN A 59 14.75 7.88 8.81
N ARG A 60 14.97 6.70 8.20
CA ARG A 60 16.24 5.96 8.33
C ARG A 60 17.36 6.57 7.50
N MET A 61 17.06 7.10 6.30
CA MET A 61 18.02 7.79 5.45
C MET A 61 18.46 9.12 6.07
N GLU A 62 17.53 9.94 6.53
CA GLU A 62 17.82 11.20 7.25
C GLU A 62 18.72 10.93 8.46
N SER A 63 18.38 9.91 9.26
CA SER A 63 19.19 9.53 10.43
C SER A 63 20.61 9.03 10.08
N ILE A 64 20.86 8.51 8.88
CA ILE A 64 22.23 8.15 8.45
C ILE A 64 22.99 9.42 8.05
N ILE A 65 22.35 10.36 7.34
CA ILE A 65 22.94 11.64 6.92
C ILE A 65 23.37 12.47 8.15
N ASP A 66 22.55 12.53 9.20
CA ASP A 66 22.89 13.21 10.45
C ASP A 66 24.11 12.59 11.16
N ILE A 67 24.20 11.26 11.18
CA ILE A 67 25.33 10.53 11.79
C ILE A 67 26.61 10.78 10.97
N GLN A 68 26.52 10.77 9.64
CA GLN A 68 27.64 11.11 8.75
C GLN A 68 28.10 12.55 8.97
N SER A 69 27.18 13.51 9.03
CA SER A 69 27.50 14.92 9.34
C SER A 69 28.20 15.08 10.69
N LYS A 70 27.87 14.24 11.68
CA LYS A 70 28.59 14.23 12.97
C LYS A 70 30.00 13.65 12.83
N MET A 71 30.18 12.53 12.12
CA MET A 71 31.50 11.95 11.87
C MET A 71 32.42 12.89 11.09
N ASP A 72 31.89 13.62 10.10
CA ASP A 72 32.63 14.62 9.34
C ASP A 72 33.12 15.77 10.25
N LYS A 73 32.27 16.25 11.17
CA LYS A 73 32.65 17.26 12.17
C LYS A 73 33.75 16.75 13.10
N ASN A 74 33.61 15.53 13.63
CA ASN A 74 34.65 14.91 14.47
C ASN A 74 35.98 14.77 13.72
N THR A 75 35.93 14.39 12.43
CA THR A 75 37.11 14.30 11.56
C THR A 75 37.75 15.67 11.32
N LEU A 76 36.95 16.72 11.13
CA LEU A 76 37.45 18.11 11.04
C LEU A 76 38.08 18.60 12.34
N PHE A 77 37.54 18.22 13.51
CA PHE A 77 38.17 18.51 14.80
C PHE A 77 39.50 17.78 14.98
N ILE A 78 39.57 16.47 14.72
CA ILE A 78 40.81 15.68 14.77
C ILE A 78 41.90 16.33 13.90
N ASN A 79 41.56 16.73 12.67
CA ASN A 79 42.49 17.37 11.73
C ASN A 79 42.97 18.79 12.17
N ALA A 80 42.33 19.39 13.19
CA ALA A 80 42.66 20.72 13.71
C ALA A 80 43.37 20.69 15.07
N LEU A 81 43.49 19.51 15.70
CA LEU A 81 44.16 19.30 16.98
C LEU A 81 45.64 18.93 16.79
N ASP A 82 46.49 19.22 17.77
CA ASP A 82 47.88 18.78 17.75
C ASP A 82 47.99 17.32 18.25
N PRO A 83 48.59 16.39 17.49
CA PRO A 83 48.62 14.97 17.84
C PRO A 83 49.51 14.63 19.06
N VAL A 84 50.32 15.57 19.55
CA VAL A 84 51.14 15.41 20.76
C VAL A 84 50.40 15.99 21.97
N ASP A 85 49.87 17.20 21.86
CA ASP A 85 49.21 17.90 22.98
C ASP A 85 47.76 17.46 23.21
N ASN A 86 47.06 16.92 22.18
CA ASN A 86 45.64 16.53 22.22
C ASN A 86 45.41 15.03 21.92
N ALA A 87 46.39 14.17 22.20
CA ALA A 87 46.30 12.74 21.89
C ALA A 87 45.09 12.02 22.50
N GLU A 88 44.64 12.44 23.70
CA GLU A 88 43.46 11.89 24.38
C GLU A 88 42.15 12.33 23.70
N ASP A 89 42.01 13.64 23.40
CA ASP A 89 40.86 14.19 22.67
C ASP A 89 40.67 13.53 21.29
N ILE A 90 41.79 13.28 20.58
CA ILE A 90 41.80 12.61 19.28
C ILE A 90 41.32 11.16 19.42
N ALA A 91 41.85 10.41 20.40
CA ALA A 91 41.46 9.02 20.62
C ALA A 91 39.96 8.88 20.98
N ASP A 92 39.41 9.81 21.77
CA ASP A 92 37.99 9.85 22.10
C ASP A 92 37.11 10.15 20.88
N LEU A 93 37.52 11.09 20.02
CA LEU A 93 36.80 11.41 18.77
C LEU A 93 36.88 10.26 17.75
N GLU A 94 38.01 9.57 17.65
CA GLU A 94 38.18 8.36 16.81
C GLU A 94 37.31 7.21 17.31
N HIS A 95 37.26 6.98 18.63
CA HIS A 95 36.39 5.98 19.24
C HIS A 95 34.89 6.32 19.07
N GLU A 96 34.51 7.60 19.18
CA GLU A 96 33.15 8.03 18.84
C GLU A 96 32.85 7.76 17.36
N ASN A 97 33.76 8.09 16.44
CA ASN A 97 33.58 7.82 15.01
C ASN A 97 33.41 6.32 14.72
N ALA A 98 34.18 5.44 15.36
CA ALA A 98 34.02 3.99 15.24
C ALA A 98 32.63 3.52 15.70
N LYS A 99 32.12 4.08 16.80
CA LYS A 99 30.76 3.81 17.31
C LYS A 99 29.67 4.32 16.36
N LEU A 100 29.82 5.52 15.80
CA LEU A 100 28.90 6.09 14.82
C LEU A 100 28.89 5.27 13.51
N GLN A 101 30.05 4.75 13.09
CA GLN A 101 30.17 3.89 11.91
C GLN A 101 29.44 2.54 12.09
N LEU A 102 29.50 1.94 13.29
CA LEU A 102 28.68 0.77 13.63
C LEU A 102 27.19 1.09 13.56
N GLN A 103 26.75 2.24 14.07
CA GLN A 103 25.34 2.67 13.98
C GLN A 103 24.86 2.89 12.54
N ILE A 104 25.73 3.40 11.65
CA ILE A 104 25.43 3.47 10.20
C ILE A 104 25.24 2.06 9.64
N LYS A 105 26.15 1.13 9.94
CA LYS A 105 26.09 -0.26 9.45
C LYS A 105 24.79 -0.96 9.89
N ASP A 106 24.43 -0.88 11.17
CA ASP A 106 23.20 -1.46 11.71
C ASP A 106 21.94 -0.86 11.02
N LYS A 107 21.95 0.45 10.75
CA LYS A 107 20.86 1.13 10.02
C LYS A 107 20.80 0.71 8.55
N GLN A 108 21.95 0.51 7.90
CA GLN A 108 22.05 0.03 6.51
C GLN A 108 21.55 -1.42 6.37
N GLU A 109 21.97 -2.35 7.25
CA GLU A 109 21.47 -3.73 7.24
C GLU A 109 19.94 -3.80 7.49
N ALA A 110 19.42 -2.92 8.36
CA ALA A 110 17.99 -2.75 8.56
C ALA A 110 17.28 -2.13 7.35
N MET A 111 17.94 -1.28 6.56
CA MET A 111 17.43 -0.78 5.28
C MET A 111 17.46 -1.84 4.18
N GLU A 112 18.48 -2.71 4.13
CA GLU A 112 18.56 -3.79 3.15
C GLU A 112 17.46 -4.84 3.37
N THR A 113 17.20 -5.24 4.61
CA THR A 113 16.01 -6.06 4.95
C THR A 113 14.70 -5.34 4.60
N THR A 114 14.65 -4.02 4.74
CA THR A 114 13.51 -3.20 4.26
C THR A 114 13.48 -3.06 2.71
N SER A 115 14.59 -3.28 2.00
CA SER A 115 14.64 -3.25 0.53
C SER A 115 14.05 -4.51 -0.11
N ALA A 116 14.16 -5.67 0.55
CA ALA A 116 13.33 -6.84 0.21
C ALA A 116 11.84 -6.51 0.41
N SER A 117 11.51 -5.68 1.40
CA SER A 117 10.16 -5.15 1.56
C SER A 117 9.74 -4.16 0.46
N ARG A 118 10.67 -3.47 -0.24
CA ARG A 118 10.33 -2.62 -1.41
C ARG A 118 9.78 -3.44 -2.58
N LEU A 119 10.34 -4.61 -2.88
CA LEU A 119 9.76 -5.51 -3.89
C LEU A 119 8.36 -5.98 -3.46
N LYS A 120 8.14 -6.20 -2.17
CA LYS A 120 6.80 -6.49 -1.63
C LYS A 120 5.87 -5.28 -1.73
N THR A 121 6.32 -4.07 -1.44
CA THR A 121 5.56 -2.81 -1.59
C THR A 121 5.15 -2.60 -3.05
N ILE A 122 6.07 -2.76 -4.01
CA ILE A 122 5.76 -2.70 -5.45
C ILE A 122 4.70 -3.74 -5.83
N TYR A 123 4.84 -4.98 -5.35
CA TYR A 123 3.86 -6.04 -5.58
C TYR A 123 2.49 -5.77 -4.93
N ASP A 124 2.47 -5.22 -3.71
CA ASP A 124 1.26 -4.81 -3.00
C ASP A 124 0.59 -3.62 -3.72
N SER A 125 1.36 -2.66 -4.27
CA SER A 125 0.83 -1.56 -5.10
C SER A 125 0.26 -2.05 -6.44
N ILE A 126 0.94 -3.00 -7.11
CA ILE A 126 0.40 -3.65 -8.32
C ILE A 126 -0.93 -4.33 -8.01
N LYS A 127 -1.06 -4.98 -6.85
CA LYS A 127 -2.34 -5.55 -6.40
C LYS A 127 -3.40 -4.50 -6.14
N ALA A 128 -3.06 -3.35 -5.55
CA ALA A 128 -4.01 -2.26 -5.34
C ALA A 128 -4.57 -1.74 -6.67
N GLU A 129 -3.71 -1.52 -7.69
CA GLU A 129 -4.14 -1.13 -9.03
C GLU A 129 -4.97 -2.22 -9.73
N VAL A 130 -4.63 -3.51 -9.58
CA VAL A 130 -5.47 -4.61 -10.11
C VAL A 130 -6.86 -4.63 -9.45
N LEU A 131 -6.94 -4.45 -8.13
CA LEU A 131 -8.22 -4.39 -7.39
C LEU A 131 -9.05 -3.17 -7.77
N LYS A 132 -8.41 -2.04 -8.07
CA LYS A 132 -9.04 -0.81 -8.57
C LYS A 132 -9.64 -0.98 -9.97
N VAL A 133 -8.98 -1.72 -10.87
CA VAL A 133 -9.57 -2.10 -12.17
C VAL A 133 -10.78 -3.03 -11.95
N GLN A 134 -10.65 -4.04 -11.10
CA GLN A 134 -11.76 -4.96 -10.77
C GLN A 134 -12.95 -4.25 -10.10
N GLU A 135 -12.70 -3.25 -9.26
CA GLU A 135 -13.75 -2.38 -8.67
C GLU A 135 -14.50 -1.58 -9.75
N ALA A 136 -13.79 -1.07 -10.76
CA ALA A 136 -14.41 -0.35 -11.87
C ALA A 136 -15.27 -1.27 -12.75
N GLU A 137 -14.77 -2.46 -13.10
CA GLU A 137 -15.53 -3.47 -13.86
C GLU A 137 -16.80 -3.91 -13.12
N VAL A 138 -16.71 -4.21 -11.81
CA VAL A 138 -17.87 -4.61 -11.01
C VAL A 138 -18.87 -3.45 -10.83
N LEU A 139 -18.39 -2.20 -10.73
CA LEU A 139 -19.25 -1.01 -10.68
C LEU A 139 -19.97 -0.78 -12.01
N GLU A 140 -19.34 -1.08 -13.15
CA GLU A 140 -19.99 -1.03 -14.47
C GLU A 140 -21.12 -2.05 -14.59
N VAL A 141 -20.88 -3.32 -14.19
CA VAL A 141 -21.92 -4.36 -14.16
C VAL A 141 -23.06 -4.01 -13.19
N LEU A 142 -22.75 -3.39 -12.04
CA LEU A 142 -23.78 -2.85 -11.13
C LEU A 142 -24.62 -1.76 -11.80
N LYS A 143 -24.00 -0.83 -12.54
CA LYS A 143 -24.70 0.23 -13.30
C LYS A 143 -25.58 -0.34 -14.41
N GLU A 144 -25.18 -1.43 -15.06
CA GLU A 144 -26.03 -2.16 -16.00
C GLU A 144 -27.23 -2.82 -15.30
N ALA A 145 -27.00 -3.50 -14.16
CA ALA A 145 -28.07 -4.13 -13.37
C ALA A 145 -29.10 -3.11 -12.85
N PHE A 146 -28.62 -1.96 -12.39
CA PHE A 146 -29.44 -0.80 -12.02
C PHE A 146 -30.28 -0.27 -13.19
N SER A 147 -29.64 -0.07 -14.35
CA SER A 147 -30.33 0.41 -15.56
C SER A 147 -31.36 -0.60 -16.08
N PHE A 148 -31.08 -1.90 -15.96
CA PHE A 148 -32.03 -2.96 -16.28
C PHE A 148 -33.26 -2.91 -15.36
N GLY A 149 -33.07 -2.79 -14.04
CA GLY A 149 -34.17 -2.65 -13.08
C GLY A 149 -35.06 -1.43 -13.35
N ASP A 150 -34.44 -0.28 -13.62
CA ASP A 150 -35.15 0.96 -13.96
C ASP A 150 -35.98 0.79 -15.25
N ASN A 151 -35.44 0.11 -16.28
CA ASN A 151 -36.16 -0.20 -17.52
C ASN A 151 -37.33 -1.18 -17.33
N GLN A 152 -37.30 -2.04 -16.31
CA GLN A 152 -38.45 -2.90 -15.94
C GLN A 152 -39.45 -2.18 -15.01
N GLY A 153 -39.17 -0.95 -14.58
CA GLY A 153 -39.97 -0.24 -13.57
C GLY A 153 -39.87 -0.84 -12.17
N TRP A 154 -38.81 -1.59 -11.88
CA TRP A 154 -38.58 -2.23 -10.58
C TRP A 154 -37.85 -1.29 -9.62
N SER A 155 -38.27 -1.31 -8.35
CA SER A 155 -37.53 -0.65 -7.27
C SER A 155 -36.57 -1.65 -6.63
N VAL A 156 -35.28 -1.36 -6.72
CA VAL A 156 -34.19 -2.11 -6.08
C VAL A 156 -33.34 -1.14 -5.24
N ASN A 157 -32.73 -1.66 -4.17
CA ASN A 157 -31.79 -0.92 -3.34
C ASN A 157 -30.42 -0.89 -4.04
N ASP A 158 -30.00 0.31 -4.44
CA ASP A 158 -28.72 0.55 -5.10
C ASP A 158 -27.54 0.81 -4.14
N TYR A 159 -27.81 0.88 -2.83
CA TYR A 159 -26.84 1.24 -1.79
C TYR A 159 -26.11 2.58 -2.05
N GLY A 160 -26.71 3.50 -2.80
CA GLY A 160 -26.11 4.76 -3.24
C GLY A 160 -25.14 4.63 -4.42
N LEU A 161 -24.92 3.42 -4.96
CA LEU A 161 -23.93 3.16 -6.01
C LEU A 161 -24.34 3.67 -7.40
N LYS A 162 -25.61 4.03 -7.62
CA LYS A 162 -26.03 4.80 -8.82
C LYS A 162 -25.40 6.19 -8.91
N THR A 163 -24.98 6.77 -7.78
CA THR A 163 -24.48 8.15 -7.69
C THR A 163 -22.94 8.25 -7.66
N VAL A 164 -22.24 7.13 -7.82
CA VAL A 164 -20.76 7.00 -7.79
C VAL A 164 -20.21 6.89 -9.20
#